data_AF-A0A1I7CR31-F1
#
_entry.id   AF-A0A1I7CR31-F1
#
_cell.length_a   1.000
_cell.length_b   1.000
_cell.length_c   1.000
_cell.angle_alpha   90.00
_cell.angle_beta   90.00
_cell.angle_gamma   90.00
#
_symmetry.space_group_name_H-M   'P 1'
#
loop_
_entity.id
_entity.type
_entity.pdbx_description
1 polymer ?
#
loop_
_entity_poly.entity_id
_entity_poly.type
_entity_poly.pdbx_seq_one_letter_code
_entity_poly.pdbx_strand_id
1 'polypeptide(L)'
;MFEDQYVDLLPARTTMQTINIGGLGGAGGAGGAGGPALALSLAANVAVATQTATAVSVFGDAAAFNEVTTGNATSGAAEATGGAGGDGGAGGAGIG
;
A
#
# COMPACT_ATOMS: atom_id res chain seq x y z
N MET A 1 81.80 -33.83 -28.56
CA MET A 1 81.94 -33.56 -27.12
C MET A 1 80.93 -32.45 -26.84
N PHE A 2 79.91 -32.72 -26.04
CA PHE A 2 78.88 -31.73 -25.71
C PHE A 2 79.18 -31.22 -24.30
N GLU A 3 79.24 -29.89 -24.15
CA GLU A 3 79.39 -29.21 -22.87
C GLU A 3 78.08 -29.30 -22.10
N ASP A 4 78.11 -29.79 -20.87
CA ASP A 4 76.93 -29.87 -20.01
C ASP A 4 76.72 -28.50 -19.35
N GLN A 5 75.72 -27.74 -19.79
CA GLN A 5 75.36 -26.46 -19.18
C GLN A 5 74.46 -26.69 -17.98
N TYR A 6 75.01 -26.54 -16.77
CA TYR A 6 74.22 -26.47 -15.54
C TYR A 6 73.54 -25.10 -15.47
N VAL A 7 72.23 -25.06 -15.76
CA VAL A 7 71.40 -23.90 -15.44
C VAL A 7 70.97 -24.03 -13.99
N ASP A 8 71.46 -23.14 -13.13
CA ASP A 8 71.07 -23.08 -11.72
C ASP A 8 69.62 -22.59 -11.65
N LEU A 9 68.70 -23.54 -11.42
CA LEU A 9 67.28 -23.24 -11.26
C LEU A 9 67.09 -22.63 -9.88
N LEU A 10 67.07 -21.30 -9.80
CA LEU A 10 66.67 -20.62 -8.57
C LEU A 10 65.33 -21.20 -8.11
N PRO A 11 65.14 -21.45 -6.79
CA PRO A 11 63.91 -21.98 -6.26
C PRO A 11 62.73 -21.17 -6.77
N ALA A 12 61.69 -21.85 -7.27
CA ALA A 12 60.45 -21.19 -7.69
C ALA A 12 59.95 -20.32 -6.53
N ARG A 13 59.92 -18.99 -6.73
CA ARG A 13 59.40 -18.05 -5.74
C ARG A 13 57.90 -18.31 -5.57
N THR A 14 57.53 -19.14 -4.62
CA THR A 14 56.15 -19.28 -4.14
C THR A 14 55.83 -18.15 -3.16
N THR A 15 55.94 -16.89 -3.61
CA THR A 15 55.32 -15.81 -2.85
C THR A 15 53.81 -15.90 -3.10
N MET A 16 53.08 -16.48 -2.15
CA MET A 16 51.62 -16.42 -2.15
C MET A 16 51.23 -14.94 -2.14
N GLN A 17 50.77 -14.41 -3.27
CA GLN A 17 50.26 -13.06 -3.33
C GLN A 17 48.93 -13.05 -2.57
N THR A 18 48.94 -12.53 -1.34
CA THR A 18 47.70 -12.25 -0.62
C THR A 18 47.09 -11.00 -1.25
N ILE A 19 46.13 -11.19 -2.15
CA ILE A 19 45.32 -10.09 -2.70
C ILE A 19 44.18 -9.86 -1.72
N ASN A 20 44.17 -8.71 -1.05
CA ASN A 20 43.06 -8.31 -0.20
C ASN A 20 41.91 -7.84 -1.11
N ILE A 21 41.00 -8.75 -1.45
CA ILE A 21 39.78 -8.41 -2.22
C ILE A 21 38.71 -8.00 -1.23
N GLY A 22 38.73 -6.72 -0.85
CA GLY A 22 37.67 -6.10 -0.08
C GLY A 22 36.54 -5.62 -1.01
N GLY A 23 35.30 -6.02 -0.72
CA GLY A 23 34.11 -5.49 -1.39
C GLY A 23 33.18 -4.83 -0.38
N LEU A 24 32.77 -3.57 -0.61
CA LEU A 24 31.67 -2.98 0.16
C LEU A 24 30.38 -3.75 -0.15
N GLY A 25 29.69 -4.16 0.90
CA GLY A 25 28.35 -4.73 0.80
C GLY A 25 27.38 -3.79 0.07
N GLY A 26 26.43 -4.36 -0.67
CA GLY A 26 25.43 -3.59 -1.42
C GLY A 26 24.47 -2.84 -0.51
N ALA A 27 23.94 -1.70 -0.97
CA ALA A 27 22.89 -0.97 -0.26
C ALA A 27 21.62 -1.82 -0.13
N GLY A 28 20.94 -1.71 1.01
CA GLY A 28 19.65 -2.35 1.25
C GLY A 28 18.55 -1.83 0.31
N GLY A 29 17.54 -2.66 0.07
CA GLY A 29 16.41 -2.31 -0.78
C GLY A 29 15.47 -1.29 -0.10
N ALA A 30 14.81 -0.45 -0.90
CA ALA A 30 13.78 0.44 -0.40
C ALA A 30 12.60 -0.35 0.20
N GLY A 31 12.01 0.19 1.27
CA GLY A 31 10.80 -0.36 1.88
C GLY A 31 9.57 -0.27 0.98
N GLY A 32 8.57 -1.09 1.28
CA GLY A 32 7.31 -1.11 0.53
C GLY A 32 6.45 0.12 0.79
N ALA A 33 5.73 0.60 -0.23
CA ALA A 33 4.75 1.66 -0.05
C ALA A 33 3.59 1.20 0.84
N GLY A 34 3.13 2.08 1.74
CA GLY A 34 1.94 1.84 2.55
C GLY A 34 0.68 1.73 1.70
N GLY A 35 -0.32 1.02 2.22
CA GLY A 35 -1.59 0.77 1.51
C GLY A 35 -2.54 1.99 1.53
N PRO A 36 -3.36 2.20 0.48
CA PRO A 36 -4.31 3.31 0.44
C PRO A 36 -5.43 3.15 1.47
N ALA A 37 -5.98 4.28 1.92
CA ALA A 37 -7.15 4.33 2.81
C ALA A 37 -8.27 5.16 2.16
N LEU A 38 -9.47 4.60 2.11
CA LEU A 38 -10.68 5.29 1.66
C LEU A 38 -11.79 5.05 2.69
N ALA A 39 -12.34 6.13 3.24
CA ALA A 39 -13.58 6.08 4.01
C ALA A 39 -14.63 6.94 3.33
N LEU A 40 -15.84 6.38 3.21
CA LEU A 40 -17.01 7.08 2.69
C LEU A 40 -18.13 6.94 3.73
N SER A 41 -18.67 8.07 4.16
CA SER A 41 -19.89 8.11 4.97
C SER A 41 -20.94 8.93 4.23
N LEU A 42 -22.06 8.29 3.92
CA LEU A 42 -23.16 8.87 3.17
C LEU A 42 -24.46 8.57 3.89
N ALA A 43 -25.26 9.60 4.11
CA ALA A 43 -26.65 9.45 4.50
C ALA A 43 -27.50 10.23 3.51
N ALA A 44 -28.41 9.52 2.87
CA ALA A 44 -29.35 10.07 1.92
C ALA A 44 -30.76 9.72 2.40
N ASN A 45 -31.61 10.74 2.55
CA ASN A 45 -33.04 10.53 2.68
C ASN A 45 -33.69 10.87 1.36
N VAL A 46 -34.09 9.83 0.61
CA VAL A 46 -34.77 9.98 -0.69
C VAL A 46 -36.22 9.57 -0.50
N ALA A 47 -37.13 10.52 -0.63
CA ALA A 47 -38.57 10.27 -0.58
C ALA A 47 -39.20 10.60 -1.94
N VAL A 48 -39.89 9.62 -2.51
CA VAL A 48 -40.76 9.82 -3.67
C VAL A 48 -42.18 9.58 -3.19
N ALA A 49 -42.97 10.65 -3.10
CA ALA A 49 -44.34 10.59 -2.63
C ALA A 49 -45.31 11.06 -3.72
N THR A 50 -46.20 10.17 -4.14
CA THR A 50 -47.35 10.48 -4.98
C THR A 50 -48.59 10.38 -4.11
N GLN A 51 -49.30 11.49 -3.90
CA GLN A 51 -50.46 11.51 -3.02
C GLN A 51 -51.67 12.10 -3.74
N THR A 52 -52.81 11.44 -3.59
CA THR A 52 -54.11 11.87 -4.10
C THR A 52 -55.10 11.86 -2.94
N ALA A 53 -55.62 13.02 -2.57
CA ALA A 53 -56.65 13.18 -1.55
C ALA A 53 -57.95 13.57 -2.24
N THR A 54 -58.99 12.74 -2.09
CA THR A 54 -60.31 13.00 -2.65
C THR A 54 -61.33 12.93 -1.52
N ALA A 55 -62.03 14.02 -1.28
CA ALA A 55 -63.18 14.09 -0.38
C ALA A 55 -64.44 14.34 -1.22
N VAL A 56 -65.48 13.55 -0.99
CA VAL A 56 -66.80 13.73 -1.62
C VAL A 56 -67.85 13.64 -0.53
N SER A 57 -68.73 14.64 -0.48
CA SER A 57 -69.91 14.65 0.38
C SER A 57 -71.16 14.84 -0.47
N VAL A 58 -72.24 14.14 -0.10
CA VAL A 58 -73.58 14.33 -0.67
C VAL A 58 -74.43 15.24 0.23
N PHE A 59 -74.15 15.24 1.54
CA PHE A 59 -74.73 16.14 2.54
C PHE A 59 -73.73 16.29 3.71
N GLY A 60 -73.39 17.53 4.09
CA GLY A 60 -72.41 17.83 5.15
C GLY A 60 -70.98 18.06 4.65
N ASP A 61 -70.03 18.18 5.57
CA ASP A 61 -68.63 18.51 5.25
C ASP A 61 -67.79 17.25 4.99
N ALA A 62 -66.96 17.27 3.93
CA ALA A 62 -65.92 16.28 3.69
C ALA A 62 -64.56 16.96 3.52
N ALA A 63 -63.59 16.52 4.31
CA ALA A 63 -62.21 16.96 4.23
C ALA A 63 -61.31 15.77 3.87
N ALA A 64 -60.37 15.98 2.95
CA ALA A 64 -59.30 15.04 2.67
C ALA A 64 -57.96 15.77 2.75
N PHE A 65 -57.02 15.18 3.48
CA PHE A 65 -55.67 15.71 3.67
C PHE A 65 -54.63 14.68 3.29
N ASN A 66 -53.53 15.18 2.75
CA ASN A 66 -52.33 14.42 2.43
C ASN A 66 -51.18 15.03 3.22
N GLU A 67 -50.47 14.21 3.98
CA GLU A 67 -49.31 14.64 4.76
C GLU A 67 -48.17 13.66 4.52
N VAL A 68 -47.01 14.20 4.15
CA VAL A 68 -45.77 13.43 4.07
C VAL A 68 -44.71 14.14 4.89
N THR A 69 -44.16 13.40 5.84
CA THR A 69 -43.04 13.83 6.67
C THR A 69 -41.84 12.96 6.33
N THR A 70 -40.75 13.58 5.92
CA THR A 70 -39.46 12.90 5.76
C THR A 70 -38.63 13.14 7.01
N GLY A 71 -38.07 12.07 7.58
CA GLY A 71 -37.22 12.15 8.76
C GLY A 71 -35.81 12.67 8.46
N ASN A 72 -34.94 12.60 9.47
CA ASN A 72 -33.54 12.96 9.31
C ASN A 72 -32.75 11.84 8.64
N ALA A 73 -31.78 12.19 7.78
CA ALA A 73 -30.68 11.32 7.37
C ALA A 73 -29.43 11.76 8.13
N THR A 74 -28.83 10.85 8.91
CA THR A 74 -27.61 11.14 9.67
C THR A 74 -26.52 10.16 9.26
N SER A 75 -25.42 10.70 8.75
CA SER A 75 -24.21 9.94 8.46
C SER A 75 -23.26 10.01 9.66
N GLY A 76 -22.54 8.92 9.90
CA GLY A 76 -21.58 8.81 11.00
C GLY A 76 -20.15 9.21 10.60
N ALA A 77 -19.20 9.04 11.51
CA ALA A 77 -17.78 9.20 11.21
C ALA A 77 -17.34 8.21 10.11
N ALA A 78 -16.53 8.68 9.16
CA ALA A 78 -15.85 7.87 8.17
C ALA A 78 -14.35 7.94 8.44
N GLU A 79 -13.82 6.92 9.08
CA GLU A 79 -12.39 6.84 9.42
C GLU A 79 -11.73 5.78 8.54
N ALA A 80 -10.67 6.16 7.81
CA ALA A 80 -9.80 5.22 7.12
C ALA A 80 -8.36 5.49 7.50
N THR A 81 -7.68 4.44 7.94
CA THR A 81 -6.24 4.43 8.21
C THR A 81 -5.56 3.61 7.15
N GLY A 82 -4.58 4.20 6.46
CA GLY A 82 -3.80 3.50 5.43
C GLY A 82 -2.94 2.40 6.03
N GLY A 83 -2.50 1.48 5.18
CA GLY A 83 -1.56 0.45 5.60
C GLY A 83 -0.18 1.04 5.89
N ALA A 84 0.50 0.55 6.92
CA ALA A 84 1.91 0.84 7.12
C ALA A 84 2.73 0.36 5.91
N GLY A 85 3.75 1.13 5.53
CA GLY A 85 4.74 0.67 4.56
C GLY A 85 5.53 -0.53 5.08
N GLY A 86 6.11 -1.30 4.16
CA GLY A 86 6.99 -2.40 4.52
C GLY A 86 8.39 -1.91 4.85
N ASP A 87 9.09 -2.60 5.74
CA ASP A 87 10.49 -2.32 6.03
C ASP A 87 11.37 -2.54 4.79
N GLY A 88 12.44 -1.75 4.69
CA GLY A 88 13.47 -1.93 3.65
C GLY A 88 14.27 -3.21 3.84
N GLY A 89 14.79 -3.76 2.74
CA GLY A 89 15.64 -4.95 2.78
C GLY A 89 17.03 -4.66 3.35
N ALA A 90 17.63 -5.63 4.03
CA ALA A 90 19.00 -5.52 4.53
C ALA A 90 20.00 -5.40 3.36
N GLY A 91 21.05 -4.59 3.55
CA GLY A 91 22.17 -4.50 2.61
C GLY A 91 22.97 -5.81 2.53
N GLY A 92 23.67 -6.01 1.42
CA GLY A 92 24.49 -7.20 1.21
C GLY A 92 25.70 -7.24 2.16
N ALA A 93 26.14 -8.43 2.55
CA ALA A 93 27.39 -8.59 3.28
C ALA A 93 28.59 -8.30 2.38
N GLY A 94 29.53 -7.47 2.84
CA GLY A 94 30.81 -7.29 2.17
C GLY A 94 31.68 -8.54 2.30
N ILE A 95 32.58 -8.76 1.33
CA ILE A 95 33.66 -9.73 1.46
C ILE A 95 34.90 -8.99 1.99
N GLY A 96 35.45 -9.50 3.09
CA GLY A 96 36.64 -8.97 3.77
C GLY A 96 37.84 -9.88 3.57
#